data_AF-A0A1F5G5L6-F1
#
_entry.id   AF-A0A1F5G5L6-F1
#
_cell.length_a   1.000
_cell.length_b   1.000
_cell.length_c   1.000
_cell.angle_alpha   90.00
_cell.angle_beta   90.00
_cell.angle_gamma   90.00
#
_symmetry.space_group_name_H-M   'P 1'
#
loop_
_entity.id
_entity.type
_entity.pdbx_description
1 polymer ?
#
loop_
_entity_poly.entity_id
_entity_poly.type
_entity_poly.pdbx_seq_one_letter_code
_entity_poly.pdbx_strand_id
1 'polypeptide(L)'
;MKSPVNVKDRVMDISVNLARVANWAADSYEQKEKLINFFLEQTEGYIKEVRQSKVSEDFEPVLAKFIREFKRLKSAKIQKNKNDWAEKAMTWGNILTHTAKLA
;
A
#
# COMPACT_ATOMS: atom_id res chain seq x y z
N MET A 1 16.95 -20.59 7.80
CA MET A 1 15.65 -20.03 8.25
C MET A 1 15.54 -18.61 7.72
N LYS A 2 14.45 -18.24 7.02
CA LYS A 2 14.14 -16.81 6.81
C LYS A 2 13.79 -16.22 8.17
N SER A 3 14.32 -15.05 8.51
CA SER A 3 13.92 -14.32 9.72
C SER A 3 12.39 -14.10 9.70
N PRO A 4 11.71 -14.19 10.85
CA PRO A 4 10.28 -13.89 10.92
C PRO A 4 10.03 -12.46 10.44
N VAL A 5 8.97 -12.29 9.63
CA VAL A 5 8.57 -10.97 9.13
C VAL A 5 8.20 -10.08 10.32
N ASN A 6 8.85 -8.92 10.44
CA ASN A 6 8.38 -7.89 11.35
C ASN A 6 7.16 -7.20 10.70
N VAL A 7 5.97 -7.50 11.21
CA VAL A 7 4.69 -7.03 10.65
C VAL A 7 4.64 -5.51 10.61
N LYS A 8 5.04 -4.83 11.70
CA LYS A 8 5.07 -3.37 11.78
C LYS A 8 5.95 -2.76 10.68
N ASP A 9 7.16 -3.27 10.53
CA ASP A 9 8.09 -2.77 9.50
C ASP A 9 7.52 -3.02 8.10
N ARG A 10 6.87 -4.17 7.90
CA ARG A 10 6.26 -4.49 6.60
C ARG A 10 5.05 -3.61 6.28
N VAL A 11 4.24 -3.25 7.28
CA VAL A 11 3.15 -2.27 7.12
C VAL A 11 3.72 -0.89 6.79
N MET A 12 4.85 -0.51 7.38
CA MET A 12 5.55 0.72 7.03
C MET A 12 6.12 0.69 5.60
N ASP A 13 6.66 -0.44 5.16
CA ASP A 13 7.12 -0.59 3.77
C ASP A 13 5.97 -0.41 2.76
N ILE A 14 4.79 -0.97 3.08
CA ILE A 14 3.58 -0.77 2.29
C ILE A 14 3.20 0.72 2.27
N SER A 15 3.19 1.38 3.43
CA SER A 15 2.79 2.78 3.54
C SER A 15 3.68 3.70 2.70
N VAL A 16 5.00 3.49 2.77
CA VAL A 16 5.99 4.23 2.00
C VAL A 16 5.82 3.98 0.50
N ASN A 17 5.58 2.73 0.08
CA ASN A 17 5.30 2.44 -1.32
C ASN A 17 4.07 3.18 -1.83
N LEU A 18 2.98 3.21 -1.06
CA LEU A 18 1.75 3.93 -1.41
C LEU A 18 1.99 5.44 -1.55
N ALA A 19 2.75 6.05 -0.63
CA ALA A 19 3.10 7.46 -0.71
C ALA A 19 3.93 7.78 -1.97
N ARG A 20 4.91 6.92 -2.33
CA ARG A 20 5.71 7.08 -3.55
C ARG A 20 4.85 6.99 -4.81
N VAL A 21 4.02 5.95 -4.92
CA VAL A 21 3.18 5.77 -6.12
C VAL A 21 2.12 6.85 -6.24
N ALA A 22 1.59 7.37 -5.12
CA ALA A 22 0.68 8.51 -5.11
C ALA A 22 1.33 9.75 -5.73
N ASN A 23 2.51 10.14 -5.26
CA ASN A 23 3.25 11.29 -5.79
C ASN A 23 3.56 11.13 -7.29
N TRP A 24 4.04 9.95 -7.70
CA TRP A 24 4.30 9.73 -9.13
C TRP A 24 3.04 9.68 -9.99
N ALA A 25 1.94 9.14 -9.48
CA ALA A 25 0.67 9.13 -10.20
C ALA A 25 0.14 10.54 -10.46
N ALA A 26 0.30 11.45 -9.49
CA ALA A 26 -0.09 12.86 -9.63
C ALA A 26 0.85 13.62 -10.59
N ASP A 27 2.16 13.54 -10.36
CA ASP A 27 3.09 14.53 -10.94
C ASP A 27 3.89 14.01 -12.13
N SER A 28 4.01 12.69 -12.32
CA SER A 28 4.98 12.12 -13.27
C SER A 28 4.56 10.76 -13.83
N TYR A 29 3.26 10.52 -14.00
CA TYR A 29 2.74 9.20 -14.34
C TYR A 29 3.37 8.63 -15.62
N GLU A 30 3.47 9.43 -16.68
CA GLU A 30 3.98 8.97 -17.98
C GLU A 30 5.46 8.56 -17.91
N GLN A 31 6.26 9.24 -17.09
CA GLN A 31 7.68 8.92 -16.93
C GLN A 31 7.91 7.79 -15.91
N LYS A 32 6.95 7.56 -15.00
CA LYS A 32 7.09 6.66 -13.85
C LYS A 32 6.17 5.45 -13.90
N GLU A 33 5.38 5.24 -14.95
CA GLU A 33 4.39 4.15 -15.05
C GLU A 33 4.99 2.78 -14.70
N LYS A 34 6.16 2.44 -15.26
CA LYS A 34 6.86 1.17 -14.95
C LYS A 34 7.22 1.04 -13.48
N LEU A 35 7.65 2.12 -12.84
CA LEU A 35 7.98 2.14 -11.42
C LEU A 35 6.71 2.05 -10.56
N ILE A 36 5.66 2.77 -10.92
CA ILE A 36 4.36 2.68 -10.26
C ILE A 36 3.88 1.23 -10.25
N ASN A 37 3.88 0.57 -11.41
CA ASN A 37 3.49 -0.83 -11.53
C ASN A 37 4.38 -1.75 -10.68
N PHE A 38 5.70 -1.56 -10.74
CA PHE A 38 6.64 -2.32 -9.90
C PHE A 38 6.33 -2.21 -8.40
N PHE A 39 6.11 -1.00 -7.89
CA PHE A 39 5.83 -0.78 -6.48
C PHE A 39 4.43 -1.24 -6.07
N LEU A 40 3.45 -1.22 -6.98
CA LEU A 40 2.13 -1.84 -6.75
C LEU A 40 2.24 -3.38 -6.63
N GLU A 41 3.03 -4.03 -7.49
CA GLU A 41 3.29 -5.48 -7.38
C GLU A 41 4.04 -5.83 -6.09
N GLN A 42 5.06 -5.05 -5.74
CA GLN A 42 5.79 -5.21 -4.49
C GLN A 42 4.86 -5.05 -3.28
N THR A 43 3.96 -4.06 -3.31
CA THR A 43 2.94 -3.84 -2.27
C THR A 43 2.00 -5.03 -2.14
N GLU A 44 1.58 -5.64 -3.24
CA GLU A 44 0.77 -6.87 -3.19
C GLU A 44 1.55 -8.04 -2.56
N GLY A 45 2.85 -8.16 -2.86
CA GLY A 45 3.72 -9.13 -2.19
C GLY A 45 3.77 -8.94 -0.68
N TYR A 46 3.97 -7.70 -0.23
CA TYR A 46 4.01 -7.34 1.18
C TYR A 46 2.67 -7.58 1.90
N ILE A 47 1.55 -7.31 1.23
CA ILE A 47 0.21 -7.65 1.75
C ILE A 47 0.10 -9.16 2.00
N LYS A 48 0.62 -10.02 1.10
CA LYS A 48 0.58 -11.47 1.29
C LYS A 48 1.40 -11.90 2.51
N GLU A 49 2.57 -11.31 2.72
CA GLU A 49 3.41 -11.56 3.91
C GLU A 49 2.72 -11.15 5.21
N VAL A 50 2.11 -9.95 5.24
CA VAL A 50 1.37 -9.47 6.42
C VAL A 50 0.16 -10.36 6.72
N ARG A 51 -0.61 -10.77 5.69
CA ARG A 51 -1.79 -11.65 5.88
C ARG A 51 -1.45 -13.05 6.39
N GLN A 52 -0.26 -13.56 6.08
CA GLN A 52 0.21 -14.86 6.56
C GLN A 52 0.78 -14.78 7.99
N SER A 53 1.00 -13.58 8.50
CA SER A 53 1.51 -13.33 9.83
C SER A 53 0.36 -13.16 10.83
N LYS A 54 0.62 -13.41 12.12
CA LYS A 54 -0.31 -13.06 13.18
C LYS A 54 -0.24 -11.55 13.41
N VAL A 55 -1.34 -10.85 13.15
CA VAL A 55 -1.51 -9.41 13.44
C VAL A 55 -2.33 -9.23 14.72
N SER A 56 -2.27 -8.05 15.34
CA SER A 56 -3.13 -7.76 16.49
C SER A 56 -4.62 -7.68 16.11
N GLU A 57 -5.49 -7.87 17.10
CA GLU A 57 -6.94 -7.72 16.96
C GLU A 57 -7.34 -6.28 16.59
N ASP A 58 -6.59 -5.27 17.09
CA ASP A 58 -6.84 -3.86 16.81
C ASP A 58 -6.48 -3.48 15.36
N PHE A 59 -5.52 -4.18 14.76
CA PHE A 59 -5.05 -3.89 13.40
C PHE A 59 -5.79 -4.69 12.32
N GLU A 60 -6.34 -5.86 12.65
CA GLU A 60 -7.11 -6.71 11.73
C GLU A 60 -8.17 -5.93 10.91
N PRO A 61 -9.05 -5.10 11.50
CA PRO A 61 -10.08 -4.40 10.73
C PRO A 61 -9.48 -3.36 9.77
N VAL A 62 -8.37 -2.74 10.14
CA VAL A 62 -7.65 -1.78 9.29
C VAL A 62 -7.03 -2.50 8.10
N LEU A 63 -6.35 -3.62 8.35
CA LEU A 63 -5.74 -4.45 7.32
C LEU A 63 -6.79 -4.98 6.33
N ALA A 64 -7.92 -5.50 6.83
CA ALA A 64 -9.00 -6.00 6.00
C ALA A 64 -9.60 -4.91 5.09
N LYS A 65 -9.83 -3.70 5.65
CA LYS A 65 -10.31 -2.55 4.88
C LYS A 65 -9.28 -2.12 3.83
N PHE A 66 -8.01 -2.04 4.20
CA PHE A 66 -6.93 -1.68 3.28
C PHE A 66 -6.83 -2.66 2.10
N ILE A 67 -6.82 -3.98 2.35
CA ILE A 67 -6.70 -4.99 1.28
C ILE A 67 -7.82 -4.83 0.24
N ARG A 68 -9.05 -4.56 0.68
CA ARG A 68 -10.18 -4.35 -0.23
C ARG A 68 -9.99 -3.08 -1.07
N GLU A 69 -9.61 -1.97 -0.45
CA GLU A 69 -9.41 -0.73 -1.18
C GLU A 69 -8.18 -0.78 -2.09
N PHE A 70 -7.10 -1.45 -1.70
CA PHE A 70 -5.92 -1.65 -2.53
C PHE A 70 -6.25 -2.43 -3.81
N LYS A 71 -7.07 -3.48 -3.73
CA LYS A 71 -7.54 -4.21 -4.91
C LYS A 71 -8.30 -3.30 -5.88
N ARG A 72 -9.19 -2.45 -5.36
CA ARG A 72 -9.92 -1.46 -6.16
C ARG A 72 -8.97 -0.45 -6.79
N LEU A 73 -8.06 0.11 -6.01
CA LEU A 73 -7.03 1.05 -6.43
C LEU A 73 -6.19 0.48 -7.58
N LYS A 74 -5.65 -0.74 -7.41
CA LYS A 74 -4.80 -1.41 -8.41
C LYS A 74 -5.55 -1.72 -9.71
N SER A 75 -6.85 -2.05 -9.63
CA SER A 75 -7.68 -2.30 -10.81
C SER A 75 -8.15 -1.03 -11.55
N ALA A 76 -8.05 0.14 -10.91
CA ALA A 76 -8.52 1.39 -11.49
C ALA A 76 -7.54 1.93 -12.54
N LYS A 77 -8.08 2.53 -13.61
CA LYS A 77 -7.28 3.19 -14.65
C LYS A 77 -6.76 4.53 -14.14
N ILE A 78 -5.49 4.59 -13.70
CA ILE A 78 -4.84 5.79 -13.16
C ILE A 78 -5.01 7.00 -14.07
N GLN A 79 -4.78 6.83 -15.38
CA GLN A 79 -4.84 7.91 -16.37
C GLN A 79 -6.20 8.63 -16.44
N LYS A 80 -7.31 7.98 -16.07
CA LYS A 80 -8.65 8.58 -16.15
C LYS A 80 -8.90 9.63 -15.07
N ASN A 81 -8.28 9.49 -13.89
CA ASN A 81 -8.41 10.43 -12.80
C ASN A 81 -7.18 10.34 -11.88
N LYS A 82 -6.05 10.88 -12.37
CA LYS A 82 -4.74 10.78 -11.70
C LYS A 82 -4.79 11.33 -10.27
N ASN A 83 -5.47 12.46 -10.05
CA ASN A 83 -5.53 13.13 -8.75
C ASN A 83 -6.33 12.35 -7.71
N ASP A 84 -7.55 11.90 -8.04
CA ASP A 84 -8.36 11.08 -7.13
C ASP A 84 -7.68 9.74 -6.82
N TRP A 85 -7.02 9.14 -7.81
CA TRP A 85 -6.24 7.91 -7.60
C TRP A 85 -5.07 8.16 -6.65
N ALA A 86 -4.30 9.21 -6.88
CA ALA A 86 -3.15 9.59 -6.05
C ALA A 86 -3.58 9.93 -4.61
N GLU A 87 -4.66 10.68 -4.44
CA GLU A 87 -5.21 11.03 -3.14
C GLU A 87 -5.62 9.79 -2.35
N LYS A 88 -6.29 8.81 -2.98
CA LYS A 88 -6.66 7.53 -2.35
C LYS A 88 -5.44 6.72 -1.93
N ALA A 89 -4.43 6.64 -2.80
CA ALA A 89 -3.18 5.95 -2.49
C ALA A 89 -2.47 6.63 -1.30
N MET A 90 -2.36 7.96 -1.31
CA MET A 90 -1.73 8.75 -0.24
C MET A 90 -2.49 8.60 1.08
N THR A 91 -3.82 8.66 1.04
CA THR A 91 -4.68 8.47 2.22
C THR A 91 -4.40 7.14 2.89
N TRP A 92 -4.32 6.05 2.11
CA TRP A 92 -3.96 4.75 2.67
C TRP A 92 -2.51 4.69 3.15
N GLY A 93 -1.56 5.32 2.47
CA GLY A 93 -0.20 5.49 2.96
C GLY A 93 -0.17 6.14 4.36
N ASN A 94 -0.93 7.21 4.56
CA ASN A 94 -0.99 7.90 5.85
C ASN A 94 -1.68 7.06 6.94
N ILE A 95 -2.80 6.43 6.62
CA ILE A 95 -3.50 5.53 7.57
C ILE A 95 -2.57 4.42 8.04
N LEU A 96 -1.89 3.74 7.11
CA LEU A 96 -0.99 2.63 7.46
C LEU A 96 0.23 3.09 8.24
N THR A 97 0.78 4.27 7.93
CA THR A 97 1.87 4.87 8.71
C THR A 97 1.48 5.05 10.18
N HIS A 98 0.29 5.60 10.46
CA HIS A 98 -0.18 5.84 11.82
C HIS A 98 -0.61 4.57 12.56
N THR A 99 -1.12 3.58 11.82
CA THR A 99 -1.66 2.33 12.38
C THR A 99 -0.66 1.19 12.42
N ALA A 100 0.52 1.32 11.79
CA ALA A 100 1.58 0.29 11.82
C ALA A 100 2.00 -0.11 13.24
N LYS A 101 1.92 0.81 14.21
CA LYS A 101 2.21 0.52 15.63
C LYS A 101 1.24 -0.47 16.27
N LEU A 102 0.07 -0.67 15.65
CA LEU A 102 -0.94 -1.62 16.09
C LEU A 102 -0.70 -2.99 15.45
N ALA A 103 0.15 -3.11 14.43
CA ALA A 103 0.27 -4.32 13.61
C ALA A 103 0.93 -5.49 14.33
#